data_AF-A0AAD6V1U8-F1
#
_entry.id   AF-A0AAD6V1U8-F1
#
_cell.length_a   1.000
_cell.length_b   1.000
_cell.length_c   1.000
_cell.angle_alpha   90.00
_cell.angle_beta   90.00
_cell.angle_gamma   90.00
#
_symmetry.space_group_name_H-M   'P 1'
#
loop_
_entity.id
_entity.type
_entity.pdbx_description
1 polymer ?
#
loop_
_entity_poly.entity_id
_entity_poly.type
_entity_poly.pdbx_seq_one_letter_code
_entity_poly.pdbx_strand_id
1 'polypeptide(L)' 'ARIINKVKLHLLPHLVEDAVRYGPVVRNSTEVFEGFNAVFRLRSILSNHQAPSRDIAMKFASMDRLKHILSGG' A
#
# COMPACT_ATOMS: atom_id res chain seq x y z
N ALA A 1 -3.72 -29.60 12.84
CA ALA A 1 -3.96 -29.24 11.42
C ALA A 1 -4.57 -27.83 11.25
N ARG A 2 -3.97 -26.76 11.81
CA ARG A 2 -4.53 -25.39 11.74
C ARG A 2 -3.76 -24.44 10.81
N ILE A 3 -2.59 -24.84 10.33
CA ILE A 3 -1.71 -23.99 9.49
C ILE A 3 -2.06 -24.11 8.00
N ILE A 4 -2.66 -25.22 7.58
CA ILE A 4 -2.88 -25.57 6.16
C ILE A 4 -3.96 -24.68 5.50
N ASN A 5 -4.95 -24.19 6.26
CA ASN A 5 -6.05 -23.36 5.75
C ASN A 5 -5.69 -21.86 5.69
N LYS A 6 -4.44 -21.52 5.34
CA LYS A 6 -4.07 -20.14 5.06
C LYS A 6 -3.96 -19.97 3.56
N VAL A 7 -4.82 -19.12 2.99
CA VAL A 7 -4.83 -18.75 1.56
C VAL A 7 -3.44 -18.40 1.05
N LYS A 8 -2.66 -17.64 1.83
CA LYS A 8 -1.28 -17.28 1.47
C LYS A 8 -0.36 -18.50 1.27
N LEU A 9 -0.54 -19.57 2.04
CA LEU A 9 0.27 -20.80 1.91
C LEU A 9 -0.21 -21.66 0.74
N HIS A 10 -1.51 -21.68 0.47
CA HIS A 10 -2.09 -22.36 -0.69
C HIS A 10 -1.66 -21.71 -2.02
N LEU A 11 -1.38 -20.41 -2.04
CA LEU A 11 -0.92 -19.69 -3.22
C LEU A 11 0.57 -19.88 -3.55
N LEU A 12 1.40 -20.28 -2.58
CA LEU A 12 2.85 -20.43 -2.80
C LEU A 12 3.24 -21.46 -3.89
N PRO A 13 2.59 -22.63 -4.00
CA PRO A 13 2.86 -23.59 -5.07
C PRO A 13 2.54 -23.06 -6.47
N HIS A 14 1.53 -22.20 -6.60
CA HIS A 14 1.11 -21.62 -7.88
C HIS A 14 1.95 -20.42 -8.32
N LEU A 15 2.84 -19.94 -7.43
CA LEU A 15 3.56 -18.69 -7.60
C LEU A 15 4.45 -18.66 -8.86
N VAL A 16 5.06 -19.79 -9.24
CA VAL A 16 5.91 -19.88 -10.43
C VAL A 16 5.08 -19.79 -11.70
N GLU A 17 3.96 -20.51 -11.76
CA GLU A 17 3.03 -20.48 -12.89
C GLU A 17 2.43 -19.07 -13.07
N ASP A 18 2.01 -18.46 -11.96
CA ASP A 18 1.49 -17.10 -11.93
C ASP A 18 2.55 -16.07 -12.35
N ALA A 19 3.81 -16.24 -11.95
CA ALA A 19 4.89 -15.35 -12.34
C ALA A 19 5.20 -15.39 -13.84
N VAL A 20 5.11 -16.58 -14.45
CA VAL A 20 5.28 -16.75 -15.90
C VAL A 20 4.09 -16.14 -16.65
N ARG A 21 2.87 -16.28 -16.12
CA ARG A 21 1.65 -15.84 -16.79
C ARG A 21 1.36 -14.34 -16.65
N TYR A 22 1.61 -13.78 -15.46
CA TYR A 22 1.24 -12.41 -15.10
C TYR A 22 2.43 -11.48 -14.88
N GLY A 23 3.65 -12.00 -14.99
CA GLY A 23 4.88 -11.27 -14.69
C GLY A 23 5.28 -11.38 -13.22
N PRO A 24 6.40 -10.74 -12.83
CA PRO A 24 7.01 -10.92 -11.52
C PRO A 24 6.02 -10.67 -10.38
N VAL A 25 6.07 -11.56 -9.38
CA VAL A 25 5.23 -11.49 -8.20
C VAL A 25 5.37 -10.12 -7.57
N VAL A 26 4.24 -9.43 -7.46
CA VAL A 26 4.12 -8.06 -6.96
C VAL A 26 4.26 -8.02 -5.44
N ARG A 27 5.36 -8.55 -4.90
CA ARG A 27 5.65 -8.56 -3.46
C ARG A 27 6.06 -7.17 -2.95
N ASN A 28 6.64 -6.36 -3.84
CA ASN A 28 7.17 -5.04 -3.50
C ASN A 28 6.12 -3.93 -3.60
N SER A 29 5.05 -4.08 -4.40
CA SER A 29 4.06 -3.00 -4.50
C SER A 29 3.22 -2.89 -3.23
N THR A 30 2.91 -3.99 -2.54
CA THR A 30 2.15 -3.93 -1.29
C THR A 30 2.92 -3.24 -0.18
N GLU A 31 4.26 -3.38 -0.13
CA GLU A 31 5.09 -2.74 0.89
C GLU A 31 5.05 -1.20 0.79
N VAL A 32 5.09 -0.67 -0.43
CA VAL A 32 4.96 0.77 -0.67
C VAL A 32 3.58 1.26 -0.22
N PHE A 33 2.52 0.51 -0.52
CA PHE A 33 1.17 0.85 -0.08
C PHE A 33 1.00 0.74 1.44
N GLU A 34 1.64 -0.24 2.08
CA GLU A 34 1.63 -0.42 3.52
C GLU A 34 2.35 0.73 4.25
N GLY A 35 3.41 1.30 3.66
CA GLY A 35 4.11 2.47 4.19
C GLY A 35 3.18 3.68 4.38
N PHE A 36 2.18 3.85 3.52
CA PHE A 36 1.20 4.95 3.65
C PHE A 36 0.28 4.80 4.86
N ASN A 37 0.11 3.59 5.42
CA ASN A 37 -0.65 3.39 6.65
C ASN A 37 -0.03 4.14 7.84
N ALA A 38 1.29 4.25 7.88
CA ALA A 38 1.98 5.02 8.91
C ALA A 38 1.63 6.52 8.79
N VAL A 39 1.65 7.06 7.57
CA VAL A 39 1.30 8.46 7.29
C VAL A 39 -0.16 8.73 7.63
N PHE A 40 -1.07 7.83 7.23
CA PHE A 40 -2.49 7.92 7.57
C PHE A 40 -2.71 7.99 9.08
N ARG A 41 -2.10 7.06 9.83
CA ARG A 41 -2.22 7.02 11.30
C ARG A 41 -1.68 8.29 11.95
N LEU A 42 -0.51 8.76 11.52
CA LEU A 42 0.10 9.96 12.08
C LEU A 42 -0.76 11.20 11.86
N ARG A 43 -1.34 11.35 10.66
CA ARG A 43 -2.23 12.46 10.32
C ARG A 43 -3.58 12.37 11.01
N SER A 44 -4.06 11.16 11.31
CA SER A 44 -5.27 10.94 12.09
C SER A 44 -5.06 11.30 13.57
N ILE A 45 -3.95 10.87 14.18
CA ILE A 45 -3.64 11.08 15.61
C ILE A 45 -3.24 12.54 15.91
N LEU A 46 -2.52 13.20 15.01
CA LEU A 46 -2.01 14.55 15.21
C LEU A 46 -2.89 15.65 14.58
N SER A 47 -4.09 15.31 14.11
CA SER A 47 -5.06 16.32 13.63
C SER A 47 -5.68 17.04 14.83
N ASN A 48 -6.18 18.26 14.62
CA ASN A 48 -7.02 18.96 15.59
C ASN A 48 -8.43 18.35 15.70
N HIS A 49 -8.68 17.24 14.99
CA HIS A 49 -9.92 16.47 14.98
C HIS A 49 -11.17 17.20 14.46
N GLN A 50 -11.01 18.37 13.84
CA GLN A 50 -12.13 19.10 13.24
C GLN A 50 -12.55 18.49 11.91
N ALA A 51 -11.58 18.07 11.09
CA ALA A 51 -11.83 17.38 9.83
C ALA A 51 -10.66 16.44 9.44
N PRO A 52 -10.40 15.35 10.19
CA PRO A 52 -9.25 14.46 9.95
C PRO A 52 -9.20 13.91 8.52
N SER A 53 -10.33 13.53 7.94
CA SER A 53 -10.42 13.01 6.57
C SER A 53 -9.93 14.03 5.54
N ARG A 54 -10.31 15.29 5.69
CA ARG A 54 -9.88 16.40 4.84
C ARG A 54 -8.38 16.65 4.98
N ASP A 55 -7.87 16.65 6.20
CA ASP A 55 -6.44 16.87 6.48
C ASP A 55 -5.55 15.78 5.89
N ILE A 56 -6.02 14.53 5.98
CA ILE A 56 -5.36 13.36 5.41
C ILE A 56 -5.38 13.44 3.89
N ALA A 57 -6.54 13.71 3.28
CA ALA A 57 -6.68 13.83 1.83
C ALA A 57 -5.78 14.95 1.27
N MET A 58 -5.74 16.11 1.93
CA MET A 58 -4.85 17.21 1.55
C MET A 58 -3.38 16.81 1.62
N LYS A 59 -3.00 16.00 2.60
CA LYS A 59 -1.62 15.52 2.71
C LYS A 59 -1.28 14.53 1.59
N PHE A 60 -2.15 13.59 1.28
CA PHE A 60 -1.96 12.68 0.14
C PHE A 60 -1.87 13.44 -1.18
N ALA A 61 -2.77 14.38 -1.45
CA ALA A 61 -2.71 15.22 -2.64
C ALA A 61 -1.40 16.01 -2.75
N SER A 62 -0.82 16.45 -1.63
CA SER A 62 0.49 17.13 -1.63
C SER A 62 1.65 16.19 -1.99
N MET A 63 1.61 14.94 -1.53
CA MET A 63 2.62 13.93 -1.84
C MET A 63 2.53 13.50 -3.31
N ASP A 64 1.32 13.32 -3.82
CA ASP A 64 1.10 12.98 -5.23
C ASP A 64 1.55 14.10 -6.16
N ARG A 65 1.31 15.38 -5.79
CA ARG A 65 1.86 16.53 -6.53
C ARG A 65 3.39 16.51 -6.56
N LEU A 66 4.04 16.27 -5.43
CA LEU A 66 5.50 16.18 -5.38
C LEU A 66 6.01 15.04 -6.26
N LYS A 67 5.37 13.88 -6.19
CA LYS A 67 5.70 12.72 -7.03
C LYS A 67 5.58 13.07 -8.52
N HIS A 68 4.48 13.70 -8.93
CA HIS A 68 4.25 14.13 -10.31
C HIS A 68 5.34 15.10 -10.80
N ILE A 69 5.68 16.10 -9.99
CA ILE A 69 6.75 17.06 -10.33
C ILE A 69 8.10 16.35 -10.48
N LEU A 70 8.46 15.47 -9.55
CA LEU A 70 9.73 14.75 -9.56
C LEU A 70 9.84 13.74 -10.71
N SER A 71 8.71 13.17 -11.15
CA SER A 71 8.66 12.25 -12.29
C SER A 71 8.66 12.95 -13.65
N GLY A 72 8.62 14.29 -13.69
CA GLY A 72 8.59 15.05 -14.94
C GLY A 72 7.21 15.14 -15.62
N GLY A 73 6.14 14.85 -14.88
CA GLY A 73 4.76 14.80 -15.39
C GLY A 73 4.22 13.38 -15.47
#